data_AF-A0A368VHR3-F1
#
_entry.id   AF-A0A368VHR3-F1
#
_cell.length_a   1.000
_cell.length_b   1.000
_cell.length_c   1.000
_cell.angle_alpha   90.00
_cell.angle_beta   90.00
_cell.angle_gamma   90.00
#
_symmetry.space_group_name_H-M   'P 1'
#
loop_
_entity.id
_entity.type
_entity.pdbx_description
1 polymer ?
#
loop_
_entity_poly.entity_id
_entity_poly.type
_entity_poly.pdbx_seq_one_letter_code
_entity_poly.pdbx_strand_id
1 'polypeptide(L)'
;MSKKSRFIMLSMAILISVAGIFYYDNTFARSVAVVTVTEKGNDFIMIEKANGTVEKIKTTELVMPLIEVGGFYFITYYSNKLRSPFLKSIEPSESSF
;
A
#
# COMPACT_ATOMS: atom_id res chain seq x y z
N MET A 1 -28.36 26.06 -23.94
CA MET A 1 -27.04 25.40 -23.87
C MET A 1 -26.63 24.96 -25.27
N SER A 2 -25.50 25.44 -25.80
CA SER A 2 -25.08 25.18 -27.18
C SER A 2 -24.50 23.76 -27.36
N LYS A 3 -24.54 23.21 -28.58
CA LYS A 3 -23.90 21.91 -28.89
C LYS A 3 -22.41 21.89 -28.47
N LYS A 4 -21.70 23.02 -28.64
CA LYS A 4 -20.30 23.18 -28.18
C LYS A 4 -20.17 23.05 -26.67
N SER A 5 -21.04 23.70 -25.89
CA SER A 5 -21.00 23.60 -24.43
C SER A 5 -21.30 22.18 -23.90
N ARG A 6 -22.19 21.43 -24.57
CA ARG A 6 -22.45 20.02 -24.25
C ARG A 6 -21.24 19.13 -24.53
N PHE A 7 -20.57 19.34 -25.66
CA PHE A 7 -19.36 18.60 -26.02
C PHE A 7 -18.23 18.84 -25.03
N ILE A 8 -17.96 20.11 -24.67
CA ILE A 8 -16.95 20.47 -23.67
C ILE A 8 -17.24 19.81 -22.31
N MET A 9 -18.50 19.84 -21.86
CA MET A 9 -18.89 19.26 -20.59
C MET A 9 -18.71 17.72 -20.59
N LEU A 10 -19.05 17.05 -21.70
CA LEU A 10 -18.85 15.62 -21.86
C LEU A 10 -17.36 15.25 -21.87
N SER A 11 -16.53 16.00 -22.60
CA SER A 11 -15.08 15.81 -22.63
C SER A 11 -14.46 16.01 -21.24
N MET A 12 -14.91 17.02 -20.49
CA MET A 12 -14.42 17.26 -19.13
C MET A 12 -14.82 16.13 -18.17
N ALA A 13 -16.06 15.62 -18.28
CA ALA A 13 -16.51 14.48 -17.49
C ALA A 13 -15.68 13.22 -17.80
N ILE A 14 -15.37 12.95 -19.07
CA ILE A 14 -14.50 11.85 -19.47
C ILE A 14 -13.09 12.03 -18.89
N LEU A 15 -12.52 13.23 -18.97
CA LEU A 15 -11.19 13.52 -18.43
C LEU A 15 -11.13 13.27 -16.91
N ILE A 16 -12.15 13.73 -16.17
CA ILE A 16 -12.26 13.52 -14.72
C ILE A 16 -12.38 12.03 -14.40
N SER A 17 -13.19 11.28 -15.14
CA SER A 17 -13.33 9.84 -14.94
C SER A 17 -12.02 9.09 -15.18
N VAL A 18 -11.28 9.42 -16.26
CA VAL A 18 -9.98 8.81 -16.55
C VAL A 18 -8.97 9.15 -15.45
N ALA A 19 -8.91 10.42 -15.01
CA ALA A 19 -8.06 10.83 -13.91
C ALA A 19 -8.42 10.12 -12.59
N GLY A 20 -9.71 9.94 -12.32
CA GLY A 20 -10.21 9.24 -11.13
C GLY A 20 -9.82 7.76 -11.11
N ILE A 21 -9.97 7.05 -12.24
CA ILE A 21 -9.55 5.66 -12.39
C ILE A 21 -8.04 5.53 -12.18
N PHE A 22 -7.26 6.39 -12.86
CA PHE A 22 -5.80 6.40 -12.72
C PHE A 22 -5.38 6.67 -11.27
N TYR A 23 -6.03 7.62 -10.60
CA TYR A 23 -5.77 7.91 -9.20
C TYR A 23 -6.09 6.70 -8.31
N TYR A 24 -7.24 6.06 -8.52
CA TYR A 24 -7.64 4.89 -7.74
C TYR A 24 -6.62 3.75 -7.84
N ASP A 25 -6.26 3.38 -9.07
CA ASP A 25 -5.30 2.29 -9.35
C ASP A 25 -3.92 2.59 -8.78
N ASN A 26 -3.48 3.85 -8.82
CA ASN A 26 -2.15 4.25 -8.34
C ASN A 26 -2.11 4.63 -6.86
N THR A 27 -3.25 4.74 -6.16
CA THR A 27 -3.32 5.20 -4.77
C THR A 27 -3.75 4.08 -3.79
N PHE A 28 -4.51 3.09 -4.24
CA PHE A 28 -5.09 2.07 -3.35
C PHE A 28 -4.70 0.63 -3.70
N ALA A 29 -3.55 0.42 -4.35
CA ALA A 29 -3.05 -0.94 -4.54
C ALA A 29 -2.77 -1.59 -3.16
N ARG A 30 -3.65 -2.53 -2.81
CA ARG A 30 -3.59 -3.33 -1.58
C ARG A 30 -2.71 -4.53 -1.87
N SER A 31 -1.66 -4.69 -1.08
CA SER A 31 -0.78 -5.85 -1.12
C SER A 31 -1.01 -6.72 0.11
N VAL A 32 -1.02 -8.04 -0.12
CA VAL A 32 -1.14 -9.06 0.92
C VAL A 32 0.02 -10.02 0.72
N ALA A 33 0.80 -10.25 1.77
CA ALA A 33 1.99 -11.10 1.68
C ALA A 33 2.34 -11.70 3.05
N VAL A 34 2.97 -12.87 3.02
CA VAL A 34 3.75 -13.38 4.15
C VAL A 34 5.17 -12.85 4.01
N VAL A 35 5.69 -12.29 5.09
CA VAL A 35 6.98 -11.59 5.11
C VAL A 35 7.76 -11.88 6.37
N THR A 36 9.08 -11.74 6.28
CA THR A 36 9.98 -11.70 7.43
C THR A 36 10.29 -10.24 7.76
N VAL A 37 10.20 -9.86 9.03
CA VAL A 37 10.62 -8.51 9.45
C VAL A 37 12.13 -8.51 9.68
N THR A 38 12.87 -7.70 8.92
CA THR A 38 14.35 -7.68 8.99
C THR A 38 14.89 -6.54 9.84
N GLU A 39 14.14 -5.45 9.99
CA GLU A 39 14.52 -4.28 10.79
C GLU A 39 13.29 -3.55 11.32
N LYS A 40 13.43 -2.87 12.46
CA LYS A 40 12.41 -1.96 13.01
C LYS A 40 13.02 -0.59 13.36
N GLY A 41 12.36 0.46 12.91
CA GLY A 41 12.61 1.84 13.34
C GLY A 41 11.51 2.34 14.27
N ASN A 42 11.41 3.65 14.46
CA ASN A 42 10.37 4.25 15.32
C ASN A 42 8.98 4.27 14.65
N ASP A 43 8.93 4.49 13.33
CA ASP A 43 7.68 4.63 12.56
C ASP A 43 7.63 3.70 11.33
N PHE A 44 8.54 2.73 11.25
CA PHE A 44 8.63 1.81 10.13
C PHE A 44 9.14 0.42 10.51
N ILE A 45 8.85 -0.53 9.64
CA ILE A 45 9.47 -1.86 9.60
C ILE A 45 10.05 -2.09 8.20
N MET A 46 11.16 -2.82 8.14
CA MET A 46 11.67 -3.39 6.91
C MET A 46 11.17 -4.83 6.82
N ILE A 47 10.58 -5.17 5.67
CA ILE A 47 10.07 -6.50 5.41
C ILE A 47 10.82 -7.12 4.25
N GLU A 48 10.99 -8.43 4.30
CA GLU A 48 11.48 -9.24 3.19
C GLU A 48 10.38 -10.21 2.75
N LYS A 49 10.05 -10.18 1.46
CA LYS A 49 9.08 -11.09 0.84
C LYS A 49 9.79 -12.37 0.39
N ALA A 50 9.02 -13.44 0.19
CA ALA A 50 9.54 -14.73 -0.30
C ALA A 50 10.33 -14.66 -1.64
N ASN A 51 10.11 -13.62 -2.44
CA ASN A 51 10.87 -13.39 -3.68
C ASN A 51 12.18 -12.60 -3.46
N GLY A 52 12.61 -12.39 -2.21
CA GLY A 52 13.80 -11.61 -1.84
C GLY A 52 13.64 -10.09 -1.94
N THR A 53 12.43 -9.60 -2.24
CA THR A 53 12.20 -8.15 -2.30
C THR A 53 12.12 -7.58 -0.88
N VAL A 54 12.93 -6.56 -0.61
CA VAL A 54 12.91 -5.81 0.65
C VAL A 54 12.14 -4.50 0.46
N GLU A 55 11.22 -4.21 1.38
CA GLU A 55 10.40 -3.00 1.32
C GLU A 55 10.27 -2.34 2.70
N LYS A 56 10.29 -1.00 2.70
CA LYS A 56 10.06 -0.19 3.90
C LYS A 56 8.57 0.11 4.04
N ILE A 57 7.96 -0.38 5.12
CA ILE A 57 6.54 -0.16 5.41
C ILE A 57 6.42 0.76 6.63
N LYS A 58 5.73 1.89 6.48
CA LYS A 58 5.36 2.72 7.63
C LYS A 58 4.38 1.97 8.52
N THR A 59 4.60 2.05 9.82
CA THR A 59 3.71 1.48 10.82
C THR A 59 3.49 2.48 11.95
N THR A 60 2.55 2.17 12.84
CA THR A 60 2.26 3.02 14.00
C THR A 60 3.02 2.53 15.22
N GLU A 61 3.37 3.46 16.11
CA GLU A 61 4.03 3.13 17.39
C GLU A 61 3.21 2.17 18.26
N LEU A 62 1.88 2.13 18.09
CA LEU A 62 0.99 1.22 18.83
C LEU A 62 1.22 -0.25 18.48
N VAL A 63 1.60 -0.55 17.23
CA VAL A 63 1.78 -1.92 16.75
C VAL A 63 3.24 -2.35 16.87
N MET A 64 4.19 -1.41 16.90
CA MET A 64 5.62 -1.68 16.95
C MET A 64 6.06 -2.64 18.07
N PRO A 65 5.51 -2.57 19.30
CA PRO A 65 5.87 -3.51 20.38
C PRO A 65 5.48 -4.96 20.11
N LEU A 66 4.53 -5.19 19.20
CA LEU A 66 4.04 -6.52 18.82
C LEU A 66 4.87 -7.16 17.69
N ILE A 67 5.82 -6.41 17.13
CA ILE A 67 6.62 -6.83 15.98
C ILE A 67 8.05 -7.16 16.42
N GLU A 68 8.45 -8.39 16.15
CA GLU A 68 9.78 -8.92 16.41
C GLU A 68 10.59 -8.99 15.12
N VAL A 69 11.86 -8.58 15.22
CA VAL A 69 12.81 -8.74 14.11
C VAL A 69 13.16 -10.22 13.98
N GLY A 70 13.13 -10.74 12.76
CA GLY A 70 13.20 -12.16 12.44
C GLY A 70 11.85 -12.88 12.49
N GLY A 71 10.79 -12.22 12.93
CA GLY A 71 9.44 -12.81 12.99
C GLY A 71 8.80 -12.94 11.60
N PHE A 72 7.96 -13.96 11.45
CA PHE A 72 7.16 -14.23 10.26
C PHE A 72 5.75 -13.70 10.46
N TYR A 73 5.28 -12.92 9.49
CA TYR A 73 4.00 -12.23 9.61
C TYR A 73 3.21 -12.31 8.31
N PHE A 74 1.91 -12.51 8.45
CA PHE A 74 0.96 -12.21 7.40
C PHE A 74 0.59 -10.73 7.50
N ILE A 75 0.92 -9.96 6.47
CA ILE A 75 0.65 -8.53 6.45
C ILE A 75 -0.29 -8.15 5.31
N THR A 76 -1.17 -7.19 5.61
CA THR A 76 -1.81 -6.36 4.59
C THR A 76 -1.24 -4.96 4.69
N TYR A 77 -0.80 -4.41 3.57
CA TYR A 77 -0.34 -3.03 3.49
C TYR A 77 -0.82 -2.41 2.19
N TYR A 78 -0.87 -1.09 2.18
CA TYR A 78 -1.13 -0.32 0.97
C TYR A 78 0.19 0.19 0.44
N SER A 79 0.48 -0.12 -0.81
CA SER A 79 1.65 0.39 -1.53
C SER A 79 1.16 1.15 -2.74
N ASN A 80 1.69 2.35 -2.96
CA ASN A 80 1.19 3.22 -4.00
C ASN A 80 2.32 4.16 -4.47
N LYS A 81 2.21 4.71 -5.69
CA LYS A 81 3.30 5.52 -6.25
C LYS A 81 3.40 6.94 -5.66
N LEU A 82 2.39 7.39 -4.93
CA LEU A 82 2.24 8.75 -4.42
C LEU A 82 2.67 8.91 -2.95
N ARG A 83 2.72 7.82 -2.16
CA ARG A 83 3.14 7.83 -0.75
C ARG A 83 3.89 6.56 -0.41
N SER A 84 4.73 6.65 0.62
CA SER A 84 5.38 5.48 1.21
C SER A 84 4.35 4.42 1.59
N PRO A 85 4.67 3.13 1.39
CA PRO A 85 3.81 2.04 1.82
C PRO A 85 3.50 2.14 3.31
N PHE A 86 2.29 1.77 3.72
CA PHE A 86 1.90 1.79 5.12
C PHE A 86 1.05 0.58 5.49
N LEU A 87 1.28 0.11 6.71
CA LEU A 87 0.68 -1.09 7.26
C LEU A 87 -0.82 -0.88 7.50
N LYS A 88 -1.62 -1.85 7.07
CA LYS A 88 -3.04 -1.92 7.38
C LYS A 88 -3.30 -2.94 8.49
N SER A 89 -2.72 -4.13 8.39
CA SER A 89 -2.82 -5.19 9.38
C SER A 89 -1.57 -6.06 9.37
N ILE A 90 -1.28 -6.65 10.52
CA ILE A 90 -0.18 -7.58 10.74
C ILE A 90 -0.62 -8.63 11.74
N GLU A 91 -0.37 -9.89 11.42
CA GLU A 91 -0.68 -11.04 12.27
C GLU A 91 0.51 -12.00 12.24
N PRO A 92 0.93 -12.57 13.40
CA PRO A 92 1.95 -13.61 13.42
C PRO A 92 1.56 -14.77 12.50
N SER A 93 2.53 -15.30 11.75
CA SER A 93 2.33 -16.47 10.90
C SER A 93 3.15 -17.64 11.43
N GLU A 94 2.51 -18.81 11.56
CA GLU A 94 3.18 -20.04 12.01
C GLU A 94 4.04 -20.70 10.90
N SER A 95 4.04 -20.15 9.69
CA SER A 95 4.73 -20.74 8.53
C SER A 95 5.82 -19.82 8.00
N SER A 96 7.07 -20.25 8.20
CA SER A 96 8.24 -19.77 7.45
C SER A 96 8.26 -20.47 6.08
N PHE A 97 8.34 -19.69 5.00
CA PHE A 97 8.56 -20.24 3.65
C PHE A 97 10.06 -20.30 3.34
#